data_AF-A0A849DX82-F1
#
_entry.id   AF-A0A849DX82-F1
#
_cell.length_a   1.000
_cell.length_b   1.000
_cell.length_c   1.000
_cell.angle_alpha   90.00
_cell.angle_beta   90.00
_cell.angle_gamma   90.00
#
_symmetry.space_group_name_H-M   'P 1'
#
loop_
_entity.id
_entity.type
_entity.pdbx_description
1 polymer ?
#
loop_
_entity_poly.entity_id
_entity_poly.type
_entity_poly.pdbx_seq_one_letter_code
_entity_poly.pdbx_strand_id
1 'polypeptide(L)'
;MGILTVTFNGKTGDSAVAAAWIGALNDARIIQEKAGYLFKASFDGSHLMLAVNPCLIHGERSRHYNQHLDKEDALTLIGTIDAQGIFTILFHPESREQVAERATEYIERYRRFAAFLFDNGYKGCGPLDEVTQAVLQNLGLDPAPQTLAAL
;
A
#
# COMPACT_ATOMS: atom_id res chain seq x y z
N MET A 1 -6.81 14.92 6.95
CA MET A 1 -7.36 14.27 8.16
C MET A 1 -6.55 13.02 8.43
N GLY A 2 -6.01 12.84 9.63
CA GLY A 2 -5.21 11.67 9.99
C GLY A 2 -6.03 10.38 10.09
N ILE A 3 -5.33 9.24 10.07
CA ILE A 3 -5.94 7.91 10.29
C ILE A 3 -6.05 7.69 11.80
N LEU A 4 -7.27 7.45 12.27
CA LEU A 4 -7.58 7.24 13.69
C LEU A 4 -7.78 5.77 14.03
N THR A 5 -8.29 5.00 13.07
CA THR A 5 -8.61 3.58 13.22
C THR A 5 -7.95 2.79 12.12
N VAL A 6 -7.40 1.62 12.45
CA VAL A 6 -6.84 0.67 11.49
C VAL A 6 -7.46 -0.70 11.70
N THR A 7 -7.92 -1.33 10.63
CA THR A 7 -8.21 -2.76 10.58
C THR A 7 -7.11 -3.45 9.81
N PHE A 8 -6.23 -4.17 10.51
CA PHE A 8 -5.11 -4.90 9.93
C PHE A 8 -5.39 -6.41 9.96
N ASN A 9 -5.52 -7.03 8.78
CA ASN A 9 -5.83 -8.46 8.65
C ASN A 9 -6.99 -8.93 9.55
N GLY A 10 -8.07 -8.14 9.61
CA GLY A 10 -9.27 -8.41 10.42
C GLY A 10 -9.18 -7.98 11.89
N LYS A 11 -8.02 -7.51 12.37
CA LYS A 11 -7.87 -6.94 13.72
C LYS A 11 -8.02 -5.42 13.69
N THR A 12 -9.04 -4.90 14.37
CA THR A 12 -9.31 -3.46 14.45
C THR A 12 -8.73 -2.83 15.72
N GLY A 13 -8.11 -1.67 15.60
CA GLY A 13 -7.59 -0.87 16.71
C GLY A 13 -7.06 0.49 16.25
N ASP A 14 -6.18 1.08 17.05
CA ASP A 14 -5.38 2.23 16.63
C ASP A 14 -4.30 1.80 15.61
N SER A 15 -3.42 2.72 15.22
CA SER A 15 -2.36 2.40 14.26
C SER A 15 -1.32 1.40 14.78
N ALA A 16 -1.24 1.15 16.10
CA ALA A 16 -0.31 0.19 16.66
C ALA A 16 -0.59 -1.26 16.23
N VAL A 17 -1.81 -1.56 15.76
CA VAL A 17 -2.13 -2.90 15.22
C VAL A 17 -1.32 -3.25 13.96
N ALA A 18 -0.83 -2.24 13.22
CA ALA A 18 0.04 -2.42 12.05
C ALA A 18 1.54 -2.33 12.38
N ALA A 19 1.91 -2.01 13.62
CA ALA A 19 3.30 -1.71 14.00
C ALA A 19 4.27 -2.86 13.72
N ALA A 20 3.83 -4.11 13.91
CA ALA A 20 4.67 -5.28 13.63
C ALA A 20 5.02 -5.41 12.15
N TRP A 21 4.05 -5.14 11.26
CA TRP A 21 4.29 -5.16 9.82
C TRP A 21 5.19 -4.00 9.40
N ILE A 22 4.93 -2.78 9.87
CA ILE A 22 5.79 -1.63 9.58
C ILE A 22 7.21 -1.86 10.09
N GLY A 23 7.36 -2.46 11.28
CA GLY A 23 8.64 -2.91 11.82
C GLY A 23 9.34 -3.92 10.90
N ALA A 24 8.60 -4.87 10.33
CA ALA A 24 9.14 -5.82 9.35
C ALA A 24 9.61 -5.13 8.05
N LEU A 25 8.93 -4.07 7.60
CA LEU A 25 9.36 -3.27 6.44
C LEU A 25 10.66 -2.49 6.69
N ASN A 26 11.08 -2.35 7.94
CA ASN A 26 12.33 -1.70 8.31
C ASN A 26 13.51 -2.70 8.43
N ASP A 27 13.28 -4.01 8.33
CA ASP A 27 14.32 -5.04 8.38
C ASP A 27 14.40 -5.80 7.05
N ALA A 28 15.43 -5.49 6.27
CA ALA A 28 15.67 -6.11 4.97
C ALA A 28 15.76 -7.63 5.03
N ARG A 29 16.21 -8.21 6.15
CA ARG A 29 16.30 -9.67 6.32
C ARG A 29 14.91 -10.28 6.39
N ILE A 30 13.98 -9.63 7.08
CA ILE A 30 12.59 -10.10 7.19
C ILE A 30 11.91 -9.99 5.83
N ILE A 31 12.08 -8.87 5.12
CA ILE A 31 11.52 -8.69 3.77
C ILE A 31 12.02 -9.78 2.82
N GLN A 32 13.33 -10.06 2.83
CA GLN A 32 13.93 -11.11 2.02
C GLN A 32 13.44 -12.50 2.40
N GLU A 33 13.35 -12.82 3.70
CA GLU A 33 12.83 -14.11 4.19
C GLU A 33 11.39 -14.36 3.72
N LYS A 34 10.57 -13.30 3.70
CA LYS A 34 9.18 -13.37 3.23
C LYS A 34 9.05 -13.27 1.70
N ALA A 35 10.15 -13.07 0.98
CA ALA A 35 10.18 -12.69 -0.43
C ALA A 35 9.23 -11.53 -0.76
N GLY A 36 9.12 -10.57 0.16
CA GLY A 36 8.20 -9.45 0.05
C GLY A 36 6.81 -9.69 0.63
N TYR A 37 5.90 -8.76 0.34
CA TYR A 37 4.53 -8.75 0.80
C TYR A 37 3.56 -8.38 -0.33
N LEU A 38 2.37 -8.96 -0.31
CA LEU A 38 1.20 -8.51 -1.05
C LEU A 38 0.31 -7.71 -0.09
N PHE A 39 -0.32 -6.65 -0.57
CA PHE A 39 -1.25 -5.88 0.26
C PHE A 39 -2.43 -5.30 -0.52
N LYS A 40 -3.50 -5.01 0.22
CA LYS A 40 -4.59 -4.13 -0.18
C LYS A 40 -4.85 -3.09 0.90
N ALA A 41 -5.11 -1.86 0.49
CA ALA A 41 -5.47 -0.77 1.39
C ALA A 41 -6.69 -0.02 0.88
N SER A 42 -7.68 0.15 1.75
CA SER A 42 -8.89 0.94 1.49
C SER A 42 -9.11 1.91 2.64
N PHE A 43 -9.77 3.03 2.35
CA PHE A 43 -9.88 4.15 3.27
C PHE A 43 -11.32 4.64 3.35
N ASP A 44 -11.91 4.53 4.54
CA ASP A 44 -13.23 5.05 4.85
C ASP A 44 -13.14 6.18 5.88
N GLY A 45 -13.22 7.44 5.44
CA GLY A 45 -12.98 8.58 6.32
C GLY A 45 -11.60 8.51 6.96
N SER A 46 -11.53 8.43 8.29
CA SER A 46 -10.30 8.27 9.09
C SER A 46 -9.94 6.81 9.41
N HIS A 47 -10.62 5.84 8.81
CA HIS A 47 -10.37 4.41 9.00
C HIS A 47 -9.59 3.85 7.81
N LEU A 48 -8.44 3.23 8.09
CA LEU A 48 -7.68 2.43 7.12
C LEU A 48 -8.00 0.95 7.30
N MET A 49 -8.48 0.30 6.24
CA MET A 49 -8.57 -1.16 6.13
C MET A 49 -7.37 -1.66 5.35
N LEU A 50 -6.58 -2.54 5.95
CA LEU A 50 -5.30 -3.00 5.43
C LEU A 50 -5.22 -4.52 5.54
N ALA A 51 -5.09 -5.19 4.41
CA ALA A 51 -4.78 -6.61 4.34
C ALA A 51 -3.36 -6.78 3.80
N VAL A 52 -2.56 -7.62 4.44
CA VAL A 52 -1.14 -7.85 4.10
C VAL A 52 -0.83 -9.33 4.22
N ASN A 53 -0.11 -9.88 3.23
CA ASN A 53 0.41 -11.23 3.27
C ASN A 53 1.90 -11.28 2.89
N PRO A 54 2.75 -12.02 3.61
CA PRO A 54 4.06 -12.38 3.07
C PRO A 54 3.92 -13.27 1.82
N CYS A 55 4.81 -13.10 0.84
CA CYS A 55 4.83 -13.94 -0.37
C CYS A 55 5.30 -15.39 -0.08
N LEU A 56 6.10 -15.57 0.97
CA LEU A 56 6.57 -16.86 1.48
C LEU A 56 6.20 -17.06 2.95
N ILE A 57 5.68 -18.24 3.26
CA ILE A 57 5.43 -18.72 4.62
C ILE A 57 6.13 -20.07 4.76
N HIS A 58 7.09 -20.17 5.69
CA HIS A 58 7.89 -21.39 5.90
C HIS A 58 8.58 -21.94 4.63
N GLY A 59 9.02 -21.05 3.74
CA GLY A 59 9.67 -21.42 2.48
C GLY A 59 8.71 -21.83 1.36
N GLU A 60 7.40 -21.85 1.63
CA GLU A 60 6.38 -22.14 0.63
C GLU A 60 5.73 -20.86 0.10
N ARG A 61 5.45 -20.84 -1.20
CA ARG A 61 4.67 -19.76 -1.81
C ARG A 61 3.28 -19.74 -1.22
N SER A 62 2.97 -18.60 -0.63
CA SER A 62 1.68 -18.30 -0.05
C SER A 62 0.62 -18.30 -1.17
N ARG A 63 -0.41 -19.15 -1.08
CA ARG A 63 -1.49 -19.21 -2.09
C ARG A 63 -2.57 -18.19 -1.72
N HIS A 64 -2.57 -16.99 -2.30
CA HIS A 64 -3.56 -15.97 -1.97
C HIS A 64 -4.49 -15.65 -3.12
N TYR A 65 -5.63 -16.33 -3.10
CA TYR A 65 -6.83 -15.91 -3.81
C TYR A 65 -7.67 -15.11 -2.83
N ASN A 66 -7.81 -13.81 -3.10
CA ASN A 66 -8.75 -12.86 -2.48
C ASN A 66 -8.59 -12.59 -0.97
N GLN A 67 -7.62 -11.77 -0.60
CA GLN A 67 -7.79 -10.92 0.60
C GLN A 67 -8.91 -9.93 0.29
N HIS A 68 -10.09 -10.09 0.90
CA HIS A 68 -11.16 -9.10 0.80
C HIS A 68 -11.09 -8.14 1.98
N LEU A 69 -11.19 -6.85 1.68
CA LEU A 69 -11.47 -5.82 2.68
C LEU A 69 -12.99 -5.68 2.84
N ASP A 70 -13.44 -5.28 4.04
CA ASP A 70 -14.87 -5.01 4.30
C ASP A 70 -15.44 -3.92 3.37
N LYS A 71 -14.57 -3.03 2.89
CA LYS A 71 -14.87 -2.02 1.88
C LYS A 71 -13.81 -2.05 0.77
N GLU A 72 -14.18 -2.61 -0.37
CA GLU A 72 -13.41 -2.52 -1.63
C GLU A 72 -14.21 -1.68 -2.63
N ASP A 73 -13.59 -0.64 -3.15
CA ASP A 73 -14.09 0.20 -4.24
C ASP A 73 -12.99 0.49 -5.28
N ALA A 74 -13.31 1.25 -6.32
CA ALA A 74 -12.37 1.61 -7.38
C ALA A 74 -11.11 2.35 -6.87
N LEU A 75 -11.16 2.99 -5.69
CA LEU A 75 -10.03 3.69 -5.06
C LEU A 75 -9.17 2.78 -4.16
N THR A 76 -9.50 1.49 -4.07
CA THR A 76 -8.72 0.53 -3.28
C THR A 76 -7.33 0.39 -3.88
N LEU A 77 -6.32 0.65 -3.06
CA LEU A 77 -4.93 0.40 -3.43
C LEU A 77 -4.64 -1.08 -3.33
N ILE A 78 -4.00 -1.63 -4.36
CA ILE A 78 -3.51 -3.00 -4.41
C ILE A 78 -2.03 -2.91 -4.72
N GLY A 79 -1.20 -3.57 -3.92
CA GLY A 79 0.23 -3.43 -4.11
C GLY A 79 1.05 -4.60 -3.63
N THR A 80 2.33 -4.53 -3.97
CA THR A 80 3.36 -5.45 -3.52
C THR A 80 4.55 -4.67 -3.00
N ILE A 81 5.29 -5.30 -2.09
CA ILE A 81 6.62 -4.88 -1.68
C ILE A 81 7.51 -6.05 -2.01
N ASP A 82 8.46 -5.91 -2.91
CA ASP A 82 9.32 -7.04 -3.32
C ASP A 82 10.38 -7.38 -2.26
N ALA A 83 11.22 -8.38 -2.55
CA ALA A 83 12.30 -8.81 -1.65
C ALA A 83 13.39 -7.73 -1.46
N GLN A 84 13.43 -6.71 -2.31
CA GLN A 84 14.33 -5.56 -2.25
C GLN A 84 13.69 -4.37 -1.53
N GLY A 85 12.42 -4.46 -1.14
CA GLY A 85 11.68 -3.37 -0.51
C GLY A 85 11.13 -2.34 -1.48
N ILE A 86 11.04 -2.66 -2.78
CA ILE A 86 10.45 -1.81 -3.81
C ILE A 86 8.94 -1.99 -3.83
N PHE A 87 8.21 -0.88 -3.84
CA PHE A 87 6.77 -0.84 -3.85
C PHE A 87 6.23 -0.81 -5.28
N THR A 88 5.30 -1.71 -5.56
CA THR A 88 4.36 -1.61 -6.68
C THR A 88 2.99 -1.29 -6.12
N ILE A 89 2.35 -0.19 -6.51
CA ILE A 89 1.05 0.23 -5.99
C ILE A 89 0.14 0.64 -7.13
N LEU A 90 -0.99 -0.03 -7.25
CA LEU A 90 -1.98 0.11 -8.31
C LEU A 90 -3.38 0.30 -7.70
N PHE A 91 -4.35 0.54 -8.56
CA PHE A 91 -5.78 0.48 -8.27
C PHE A 91 -6.47 -0.28 -9.40
N HIS A 92 -7.71 -0.70 -9.18
CA HIS A 92 -8.53 -1.38 -10.18
C HIS A 92 -9.68 -0.47 -10.62
N PRO A 93 -9.47 0.40 -11.62
CA PRO A 93 -10.53 1.30 -12.07
C PRO A 93 -11.59 0.53 -12.87
N GLU A 94 -12.84 0.98 -12.79
CA GLU A 94 -13.95 0.36 -13.53
C GLU A 94 -13.90 0.74 -15.02
N SER A 95 -13.38 1.92 -15.34
CA SER A 95 -13.15 2.39 -16.71
C SER A 95 -11.98 3.37 -16.81
N ARG A 96 -11.48 3.63 -18.02
CA ARG A 96 -10.44 4.66 -18.25
C ARG A 96 -10.94 6.07 -18.02
N GLU A 97 -12.21 6.37 -18.35
CA GLU A 97 -12.79 7.71 -18.12
C GLU A 97 -12.83 8.05 -16.63
N GLN A 98 -13.19 7.08 -15.79
CA GLN A 98 -13.21 7.23 -14.34
C GLN A 98 -11.82 7.57 -13.77
N VAL A 99 -10.74 7.09 -14.39
CA VAL A 99 -9.36 7.41 -13.96
C VAL A 99 -9.08 8.90 -14.12
N ALA A 100 -9.44 9.47 -15.27
CA ALA A 100 -9.19 10.88 -15.56
C ALA A 100 -10.03 11.80 -14.66
N GLU A 101 -11.30 11.46 -14.43
CA GLU A 101 -12.20 12.25 -13.59
C GLU A 101 -11.82 12.24 -12.11
N ARG A 102 -11.23 11.14 -11.64
CA ARG A 102 -10.91 10.91 -10.21
C ARG A 102 -9.42 10.97 -9.92
N ALA A 103 -8.61 11.51 -10.83
CA ALA A 103 -7.15 11.50 -10.72
C ALA A 103 -6.65 12.07 -9.38
N THR A 104 -7.23 13.18 -8.92
CA THR A 104 -6.92 13.79 -7.62
C THR A 104 -7.27 12.87 -6.44
N GLU A 105 -8.39 12.14 -6.50
CA GLU A 105 -8.77 11.20 -5.44
C GLU A 105 -7.77 10.04 -5.36
N TYR A 106 -7.35 9.50 -6.51
CA TYR A 106 -6.33 8.46 -6.56
C TYR A 106 -5.03 8.95 -5.93
N ILE A 107 -4.49 10.08 -6.38
CA ILE A 107 -3.25 10.66 -5.83
C ILE A 107 -3.36 10.86 -4.32
N GLU A 108 -4.51 11.33 -3.82
CA GLU A 108 -4.73 11.47 -2.39
C GLU A 108 -4.69 10.12 -1.65
N ARG A 109 -5.17 9.02 -2.23
CA ARG A 109 -5.02 7.69 -1.62
C ARG A 109 -3.55 7.27 -1.51
N TYR A 110 -2.75 7.50 -2.55
CA TYR A 110 -1.30 7.23 -2.49
C TYR A 110 -0.62 8.03 -1.37
N ARG A 111 -0.91 9.33 -1.28
CA ARG A 111 -0.38 10.21 -0.23
C ARG A 111 -0.78 9.77 1.15
N ARG A 112 -2.05 9.43 1.35
CA ARG A 112 -2.56 8.96 2.65
C ARG A 112 -1.93 7.64 3.08
N PHE A 113 -1.68 6.73 2.13
CA PHE A 113 -0.96 5.49 2.40
C PHE A 113 0.51 5.73 2.74
N ALA A 114 1.19 6.60 1.99
CA ALA A 114 2.56 7.00 2.29
C ALA A 114 2.66 7.65 3.68
N ALA A 115 1.82 8.65 3.96
CA ALA A 115 1.75 9.32 5.25
C ALA A 115 1.48 8.33 6.40
N PHE A 116 0.55 7.39 6.22
CA PHE A 116 0.32 6.33 7.20
C PHE A 116 1.60 5.56 7.55
N LEU A 117 2.38 5.13 6.56
CA LEU A 117 3.61 4.38 6.80
C LEU A 117 4.64 5.22 7.56
N PHE A 118 4.86 6.47 7.13
CA PHE A 118 5.85 7.36 7.76
C PHE A 118 5.45 7.78 9.18
N ASP A 119 4.19 8.17 9.38
CA ASP A 119 3.65 8.57 10.69
C ASP A 119 3.72 7.42 11.70
N ASN A 120 3.78 6.17 11.22
CA ASN A 120 3.85 4.96 12.05
C ASN A 120 5.24 4.30 12.04
N GLY A 121 6.27 5.02 11.61
CA GLY A 121 7.67 4.66 11.85
C GLY A 121 8.33 3.84 10.74
N TYR A 122 7.81 3.84 9.52
CA TYR A 122 8.57 3.40 8.36
C TYR A 122 9.79 4.32 8.14
N LYS A 123 10.98 3.75 8.03
CA LYS A 123 12.27 4.47 8.00
C LYS A 123 12.93 4.54 6.62
N GLY A 124 12.43 3.76 5.66
CA GLY A 124 12.93 3.80 4.28
C GLY A 124 12.41 5.01 3.51
N CYS A 125 12.86 5.22 2.27
CA CYS A 125 12.24 6.21 1.37
C CYS A 125 11.01 5.66 0.66
N GLY A 126 10.84 4.33 0.62
CA GLY A 126 9.76 3.65 -0.10
C GLY A 126 9.92 3.76 -1.62
N PRO A 127 10.98 3.19 -2.22
CA PRO A 127 11.20 3.28 -3.66
C PRO A 127 10.01 2.69 -4.43
N LEU A 128 9.57 3.40 -5.47
CA LEU A 128 8.45 3.00 -6.34
C LEU A 128 8.99 2.38 -7.62
N ASP A 129 8.38 1.30 -8.09
CA ASP A 129 8.74 0.70 -9.38
C ASP A 129 8.25 1.52 -10.58
N GLU A 130 8.72 1.17 -11.77
CA GLU A 130 8.35 1.86 -13.02
C GLU A 130 6.85 1.75 -13.32
N VAL A 131 6.18 0.69 -12.89
CA VAL A 131 4.73 0.52 -13.09
C VAL A 131 3.96 1.55 -12.28
N THR A 132 4.29 1.70 -11.00
CA THR A 132 3.68 2.70 -10.12
C THR A 132 3.98 4.11 -10.60
N GLN A 133 5.23 4.38 -11.02
CA GLN A 133 5.62 5.67 -11.57
C GLN A 133 4.81 6.00 -12.83
N ALA A 134 4.63 5.05 -13.75
CA ALA A 134 3.82 5.25 -14.96
C ALA A 134 2.35 5.52 -14.62
N VAL A 135 1.79 4.83 -13.61
CA VAL A 135 0.43 5.11 -13.13
C VAL A 135 0.32 6.52 -12.58
N LEU A 136 1.24 6.94 -11.71
CA LEU A 136 1.26 8.29 -11.13
C LEU A 136 1.43 9.37 -12.19
N GLN A 137 2.24 9.12 -13.22
CA GLN A 137 2.39 10.02 -14.37
C GLN A 137 1.09 10.15 -15.16
N ASN A 138 0.38 9.04 -15.40
CA ASN A 138 -0.92 9.05 -16.06
C ASN A 138 -2.00 9.76 -15.24
N LEU A 139 -1.84 9.83 -13.92
CA LEU A 139 -2.70 10.63 -13.03
C LEU A 139 -2.32 12.12 -13.00
N GLY A 140 -1.25 12.52 -13.69
CA GLY A 140 -0.83 13.92 -13.83
C GLY A 140 0.32 14.36 -12.92
N LEU A 141 1.03 13.43 -12.26
CA LEU A 141 2.27 13.76 -11.56
C LEU A 141 3.47 13.69 -12.51
N ASP A 142 3.93 14.83 -13.00
CA ASP A 142 5.10 14.94 -13.88
C ASP A 142 6.09 15.99 -13.34
N PRO A 143 7.33 15.59 -12.95
CA PRO A 143 7.85 14.23 -12.98
C PRO A 143 7.16 13.31 -11.97
N ALA A 144 7.05 12.02 -12.32
CA ALA A 144 6.51 11.02 -11.41
C ALA A 144 7.42 10.85 -10.18
N PRO A 145 6.85 10.80 -8.95
CA PRO A 145 7.63 10.53 -7.74
C PRO A 145 8.31 9.16 -7.83
N GLN A 146 9.60 9.11 -7.51
CA GLN A 146 10.37 7.87 -7.48
C GLN A 146 10.26 7.12 -6.13
N THR A 147 9.68 7.78 -5.11
CA THR A 147 9.60 7.25 -3.75
C THR A 147 8.31 7.68 -3.06
N LEU A 148 7.85 6.91 -2.08
CA LEU A 148 6.72 7.27 -1.22
C LEU A 148 6.98 8.57 -0.45
N ALA A 149 8.24 8.84 -0.07
CA ALA A 149 8.62 10.08 0.62
C ALA A 149 8.47 11.34 -0.24
N ALA A 150 8.35 11.19 -1.57
CA ALA A 150 8.21 12.29 -2.51
C ALA A 150 6.76 12.51 -3.00
N LEU A 151 5.78 11.74 -2.48
CA LEU A 151 4.35 11.90 -2.75
C LEU A 151 3.72 13.00 -1.91
#